data_AF-A0A958FNW2-F1
#
_entry.id   AF-A0A958FNW2-F1
#
_cell.length_a   1.000
_cell.length_b   1.000
_cell.length_c   1.000
_cell.angle_alpha   90.00
_cell.angle_beta   90.00
_cell.angle_gamma   90.00
#
_symmetry.space_group_name_H-M   'P 1'
#
loop_
_entity.id
_entity.type
_entity.pdbx_description
1 polymer ?
#
loop_
_entity_poly.entity_id
_entity_poly.type
_entity_poly.pdbx_seq_one_letter_code
_entity_poly.pdbx_strand_id
1 'polypeptide(L)'
;MASVSMISENHSHENEMTGLQKLGLALFSIGLLVLLVSFGGVGANQPLLFFGLSIGLTTVGGVMYIYPKKRLLPGIKNNHIWFKSMTSRGAVAWMTGVLFTGFYVLLYWFPGTLEHWIRLADPLSMLLTGSAANQWFLYGLFYTLAVLVMGLRMIVFKYRHNRYQIIRTLSVMFFQLGFAFLLPNFLRLLNQPEFYFTYFWPLKYSYLFPNDVNWLMSQPGGLGVFMVFWGAIMSFIATPVLTYFYGKRWYCS
;
A
#
# COMPACT_ATOMS: atom_id res chain seq x y z
N MET A 1 27.01 -39.26 -13.00
CA MET A 1 25.66 -39.66 -12.54
C MET A 1 25.30 -39.10 -11.16
N ALA A 2 26.21 -39.11 -10.17
CA ALA A 2 25.94 -38.56 -8.82
C ALA A 2 25.67 -37.03 -8.74
N SER A 3 26.15 -36.25 -9.72
CA SER A 3 25.90 -34.80 -9.78
C SER A 3 24.49 -34.45 -10.26
N VAL A 4 23.86 -35.31 -11.05
CA VAL A 4 22.50 -35.09 -11.58
C VAL A 4 21.44 -35.48 -10.54
N SER A 5 21.70 -36.52 -9.73
CA SER A 5 20.80 -36.91 -8.63
C SER A 5 20.76 -35.85 -7.52
N MET A 6 21.90 -35.24 -7.15
CA MET A 6 21.93 -34.17 -6.15
C MET A 6 21.24 -32.88 -6.62
N ILE A 7 21.24 -32.57 -7.93
CA ILE A 7 20.49 -31.43 -8.47
C ILE A 7 18.99 -31.72 -8.49
N SER A 8 18.59 -32.96 -8.76
CA SER A 8 17.19 -33.40 -8.72
C SER A 8 16.61 -33.42 -7.29
N GLU A 9 17.38 -33.84 -6.29
CA GLU A 9 16.97 -33.83 -4.88
C GLU A 9 16.89 -32.41 -4.30
N ASN A 10 17.74 -31.48 -4.76
CA ASN A 10 17.67 -30.09 -4.30
C ASN A 10 16.44 -29.35 -4.88
N HIS A 11 15.93 -29.80 -6.04
CA HIS A 11 14.70 -29.27 -6.64
C HIS A 11 13.42 -29.84 -6.01
N SER A 12 13.43 -31.05 -5.44
CA SER A 12 12.26 -31.61 -4.76
C SER A 12 12.00 -30.94 -3.40
N HIS A 13 13.04 -30.53 -2.67
CA HIS A 13 12.89 -29.84 -1.38
C HIS A 13 12.48 -28.36 -1.48
N GLU A 14 12.62 -27.69 -2.63
CA GLU A 14 12.17 -26.29 -2.81
C GLU A 14 10.64 -26.15 -2.98
N ASN A 15 9.92 -27.23 -3.26
CA ASN A 15 8.49 -27.19 -3.60
C ASN A 15 7.54 -27.54 -2.44
N GLU A 16 8.04 -28.01 -1.30
CA GLU A 16 7.18 -28.30 -0.15
C GLU A 16 6.89 -27.04 0.66
N MET A 17 5.65 -26.54 0.54
CA MET A 17 5.17 -25.46 1.40
C MET A 17 5.22 -25.91 2.86
N THR A 18 6.00 -25.20 3.66
CA THR A 18 6.03 -25.36 5.13
C THR A 18 4.62 -25.23 5.71
N GLY A 19 4.32 -25.93 6.81
CA GLY A 19 3.01 -25.84 7.49
C GLY A 19 2.58 -24.40 7.80
N LEU A 20 3.54 -23.54 8.15
CA LEU A 20 3.29 -22.11 8.38
C LEU A 20 2.86 -21.36 7.10
N GLN A 21 3.40 -21.71 5.93
CA GLN A 21 2.98 -21.14 4.65
C GLN A 21 1.59 -21.60 4.24
N LYS A 22 1.25 -22.87 4.48
CA LYS A 22 -0.11 -23.40 4.23
C LYS A 22 -1.13 -22.69 5.12
N LEU A 23 -0.81 -22.54 6.40
CA LEU A 23 -1.65 -21.81 7.36
C LEU A 23 -1.81 -20.33 6.95
N GLY A 24 -0.70 -19.66 6.61
CA GLY A 24 -0.74 -18.27 6.14
C GLY A 24 -1.60 -18.09 4.88
N LEU A 25 -1.51 -19.03 3.92
CA LEU A 25 -2.33 -19.02 2.71
C LEU A 25 -3.82 -19.27 3.01
N ALA A 26 -4.12 -20.17 3.95
CA ALA A 26 -5.49 -20.41 4.40
C ALA A 26 -6.09 -19.17 5.06
N LEU A 27 -5.37 -18.53 6.01
CA LEU A 27 -5.82 -17.29 6.66
C LEU A 27 -6.01 -16.16 5.64
N PHE A 28 -5.08 -16.00 4.69
CA PHE A 28 -5.19 -15.02 3.63
C PHE A 28 -6.46 -15.24 2.78
N SER A 29 -6.72 -16.50 2.41
CA SER A 29 -7.88 -16.86 1.59
C SER A 29 -9.20 -16.67 2.33
N ILE A 30 -9.23 -17.00 3.64
CA ILE A 30 -10.40 -16.77 4.50
C ILE A 30 -10.66 -15.27 4.63
N GLY A 31 -9.63 -14.44 4.86
CA GLY A 31 -9.78 -12.99 4.92
C GLY A 31 -10.33 -12.40 3.62
N LEU A 32 -9.85 -12.87 2.47
CA LEU A 32 -10.35 -12.47 1.15
C LEU A 32 -11.80 -12.91 0.92
N LEU A 33 -12.17 -14.12 1.35
CA LEU A 33 -13.55 -14.60 1.28
C LEU A 33 -14.48 -13.75 2.14
N VAL A 34 -14.08 -13.41 3.36
CA VAL A 34 -14.85 -12.51 4.24
C VAL A 34 -15.02 -11.12 3.60
N LEU A 35 -13.98 -10.60 2.94
CA LEU A 35 -14.06 -9.34 2.19
C LEU A 35 -15.09 -9.43 1.04
N LEU A 36 -15.08 -10.52 0.28
CA LEU A 36 -16.04 -10.76 -0.80
C LEU A 36 -17.47 -10.90 -0.28
N VAL A 37 -17.69 -11.66 0.81
CA VAL A 37 -19.02 -11.78 1.46
C VAL A 37 -19.52 -10.43 1.97
N SER A 38 -18.62 -9.58 2.46
CA SER A 38 -18.97 -8.24 2.92
C SER A 38 -19.47 -7.32 1.81
N PHE A 39 -19.17 -7.62 0.54
CA PHE A 39 -19.71 -6.88 -0.61
C PHE A 39 -21.23 -6.96 -0.67
N GLY A 40 -21.81 -8.10 -0.26
CA GLY A 40 -23.25 -8.32 -0.18
C GLY A 40 -23.95 -7.66 1.02
N GLY A 41 -23.26 -6.81 1.78
CA GLY A 41 -23.84 -6.02 2.88
C GLY A 41 -23.88 -6.71 4.25
N VAL A 42 -23.47 -7.98 4.35
CA VAL A 42 -23.44 -8.74 5.62
C VAL A 42 -22.55 -8.05 6.68
N GLY A 43 -21.50 -7.37 6.23
CA GLY A 43 -20.56 -6.66 7.11
C GLY A 43 -21.09 -5.36 7.73
N ALA A 44 -22.22 -4.84 7.27
CA ALA A 44 -22.76 -3.56 7.75
C ALA A 44 -23.24 -3.62 9.22
N ASN A 45 -23.71 -4.78 9.68
CA ASN A 45 -24.23 -4.95 11.03
C ASN A 45 -23.13 -4.98 12.11
N GLN A 46 -21.91 -5.43 11.75
CA GLN A 46 -20.77 -5.56 12.65
C GLN A 46 -19.47 -5.17 11.96
N PRO A 47 -19.29 -3.87 11.62
CA PRO A 47 -18.19 -3.42 10.78
C PRO A 47 -16.82 -3.71 11.40
N LEU A 48 -16.68 -3.61 12.73
CA LEU A 48 -15.41 -3.89 13.42
C LEU A 48 -14.96 -5.35 13.30
N LEU A 49 -15.89 -6.29 13.44
CA LEU A 49 -15.59 -7.72 13.34
C LEU A 49 -15.21 -8.07 11.91
N PHE A 50 -16.00 -7.62 10.93
CA PHE A 50 -15.72 -7.90 9.52
C PHE A 50 -14.46 -7.19 9.03
N PHE A 51 -14.14 -6.01 9.56
CA PHE A 51 -12.86 -5.35 9.33
C PHE A 51 -11.69 -6.19 9.85
N GLY A 52 -11.75 -6.63 11.11
CA GLY A 52 -10.71 -7.45 11.72
C GLY A 52 -10.52 -8.80 11.01
N LEU A 53 -11.62 -9.45 10.64
CA LEU A 53 -11.57 -10.73 9.92
C LEU A 53 -11.10 -10.56 8.47
N SER A 54 -11.57 -9.56 7.73
CA SER A 54 -11.15 -9.38 6.34
C SER A 54 -9.72 -8.86 6.24
N ILE A 55 -9.49 -7.63 6.70
CA ILE A 55 -8.23 -6.91 6.54
C ILE A 55 -7.16 -7.47 7.47
N GLY A 56 -7.53 -7.81 8.71
CA GLY A 56 -6.60 -8.39 9.67
C GLY A 56 -6.10 -9.76 9.25
N LEU A 57 -6.98 -10.71 8.92
CA LEU A 57 -6.55 -12.05 8.47
C LEU A 57 -5.79 -12.00 7.15
N THR A 58 -6.19 -11.13 6.21
CA THR A 58 -5.46 -10.96 4.94
C THR A 58 -4.03 -10.46 5.20
N THR A 59 -3.88 -9.46 6.07
CA THR A 59 -2.56 -8.90 6.40
C THR A 59 -1.69 -9.91 7.17
N VAL A 60 -2.24 -10.55 8.21
CA VAL A 60 -1.53 -11.55 9.02
C VAL A 60 -1.17 -12.76 8.19
N GLY A 61 -2.10 -13.29 7.38
CA GLY A 61 -1.88 -14.42 6.49
C GLY A 61 -0.78 -14.14 5.45
N GLY A 62 -0.78 -12.93 4.87
CA GLY A 62 0.26 -12.47 3.96
C GLY A 62 1.64 -12.42 4.61
N VAL A 63 1.76 -11.83 5.80
CA VAL A 63 3.03 -11.76 6.55
C VAL A 63 3.49 -13.16 6.97
N MET A 64 2.57 -14.00 7.44
CA MET A 64 2.85 -15.38 7.86
C MET A 64 3.34 -16.25 6.69
N TYR A 65 2.80 -16.05 5.49
CA TYR A 65 3.29 -16.70 4.28
C TYR A 65 4.71 -16.25 3.89
N ILE A 66 5.05 -14.98 4.14
CA ILE A 66 6.38 -14.41 3.85
C ILE A 66 7.43 -14.89 4.85
N TYR A 67 7.08 -15.00 6.14
CA TYR A 67 8.04 -15.19 7.24
C TYR A 67 8.96 -16.43 7.08
N PRO A 68 8.47 -17.64 6.73
CA PRO A 68 9.31 -18.84 6.55
C PRO A 68 10.35 -18.70 5.45
N LYS A 69 10.15 -17.77 4.51
CA LYS A 69 11.09 -17.54 3.40
C LYS A 69 12.41 -16.92 3.88
N LYS A 70 12.53 -16.51 5.15
CA LYS A 70 13.81 -16.14 5.80
C LYS A 70 14.83 -17.29 5.85
N ARG A 71 14.36 -18.54 5.81
CA ARG A 71 15.24 -19.72 5.84
C ARG A 71 16.02 -19.91 4.53
N LEU A 72 15.58 -19.27 3.45
CA LEU A 72 16.25 -19.31 2.16
C LEU A 72 17.48 -18.39 2.18
N LEU A 73 18.50 -18.79 1.40
CA LEU A 73 19.74 -18.03 1.26
C LEU A 73 19.45 -16.58 0.79
N PRO A 74 20.14 -15.58 1.38
CA PRO A 74 19.99 -14.19 0.99
C PRO A 74 20.45 -13.98 -0.46
N GLY A 75 19.65 -13.28 -1.27
CA GLY A 75 20.06 -12.92 -2.62
C GLY A 75 18.91 -12.56 -3.57
N ILE A 76 19.24 -11.90 -4.66
CA ILE A 76 18.31 -11.62 -5.75
C ILE A 76 18.16 -12.89 -6.60
N LYS A 77 17.25 -13.77 -6.20
CA LYS A 77 16.91 -14.97 -6.99
C LYS A 77 15.73 -14.64 -7.90
N ASN A 78 16.02 -14.29 -9.15
CA ASN A 78 15.00 -14.03 -10.19
C ASN A 78 14.85 -15.22 -11.16
N ASN A 79 15.05 -16.45 -10.68
CA ASN A 79 15.10 -17.61 -11.56
C ASN A 79 13.71 -17.95 -12.10
N HIS A 80 13.58 -18.02 -13.44
CA HIS A 80 12.38 -18.43 -14.17
C HIS A 80 11.08 -17.71 -13.79
N ILE A 81 11.14 -16.46 -13.31
CA ILE A 81 9.94 -15.71 -12.90
C ILE A 81 8.95 -15.57 -14.05
N TRP A 82 9.42 -15.33 -15.28
CA TRP A 82 8.56 -15.15 -16.45
C TRP A 82 7.77 -16.40 -16.86
N PHE A 83 8.18 -17.59 -16.40
CA PHE A 83 7.51 -18.86 -16.69
C PHE A 83 6.50 -19.27 -15.62
N LYS A 84 6.44 -18.56 -14.48
CA LYS A 84 5.45 -18.85 -13.43
C LYS A 84 4.09 -18.27 -13.82
N SER A 85 3.02 -19.03 -13.63
CA SER A 85 1.64 -18.63 -13.99
C SER A 85 1.24 -17.23 -13.50
N MET A 86 1.58 -16.88 -12.25
CA MET A 86 1.30 -15.57 -11.63
C MET A 86 2.06 -14.37 -12.23
N THR A 87 3.21 -14.60 -12.86
CA THR A 87 4.10 -13.53 -13.38
C THR A 87 4.35 -13.62 -14.88
N SER A 88 3.86 -14.68 -15.52
CA SER A 88 3.72 -14.80 -16.97
C SER A 88 2.55 -13.95 -17.47
N ARG A 89 2.52 -13.63 -18.76
CA ARG A 89 1.37 -12.97 -19.42
C ARG A 89 0.16 -13.92 -19.60
N GLY A 90 -0.04 -14.86 -18.66
CA GLY A 90 -1.10 -15.86 -18.67
C GLY A 90 -2.44 -15.34 -18.13
N ALA A 91 -3.42 -16.25 -18.02
CA ALA A 91 -4.79 -15.91 -17.61
C ALA A 91 -4.88 -15.19 -16.26
N VAL A 92 -4.05 -15.57 -15.28
CA VAL A 92 -4.08 -14.96 -13.94
C VAL A 92 -3.64 -13.49 -13.96
N ALA A 93 -2.69 -13.13 -14.83
CA ALA A 93 -2.27 -11.75 -15.01
C ALA A 93 -3.40 -10.89 -15.60
N TRP A 94 -4.12 -11.40 -16.61
CA TRP A 94 -5.28 -10.73 -17.20
C TRP A 94 -6.43 -10.57 -16.19
N MET A 95 -6.78 -11.62 -15.45
CA MET A 95 -7.81 -11.54 -14.40
C MET A 95 -7.45 -10.48 -13.36
N THR A 96 -6.20 -10.46 -12.90
CA THR A 96 -5.73 -9.47 -11.90
C THR A 96 -5.75 -8.05 -12.47
N GLY A 97 -5.35 -7.87 -13.73
CA GLY A 97 -5.39 -6.59 -14.42
C GLY A 97 -6.81 -6.03 -14.54
N VAL A 98 -7.74 -6.85 -15.05
CA VAL A 98 -9.16 -6.47 -15.16
C VAL A 98 -9.75 -6.17 -13.77
N LEU A 99 -9.41 -6.96 -12.75
CA LEU A 99 -9.87 -6.73 -11.38
C LEU A 99 -9.40 -5.38 -10.83
N PHE A 100 -8.11 -5.04 -10.96
CA PHE A 100 -7.60 -3.76 -10.45
C PHE A 100 -8.11 -2.55 -11.25
N THR A 101 -8.18 -2.67 -12.57
CA THR A 101 -8.75 -1.60 -13.41
C THR A 101 -10.24 -1.42 -13.11
N GLY A 102 -11.01 -2.51 -13.03
CA GLY A 102 -12.43 -2.47 -12.70
C GLY A 102 -12.70 -1.89 -11.30
N PHE A 103 -11.92 -2.32 -10.31
CA PHE A 103 -11.99 -1.75 -8.95
C PHE A 103 -11.75 -0.24 -8.96
N TYR A 104 -10.73 0.22 -9.70
CA TYR A 104 -10.42 1.65 -9.78
C TYR A 104 -11.52 2.45 -10.51
N VAL A 105 -12.08 1.90 -11.58
CA VAL A 105 -13.23 2.50 -12.30
C VAL A 105 -14.44 2.63 -11.37
N LEU A 106 -14.81 1.57 -10.66
CA LEU A 106 -15.92 1.61 -9.70
C LEU A 106 -15.68 2.63 -8.59
N LEU A 107 -14.45 2.70 -8.08
CA LEU A 107 -14.09 3.65 -7.03
C LEU A 107 -14.24 5.11 -7.48
N TYR A 108 -13.88 5.42 -8.73
CA TYR A 108 -13.90 6.79 -9.25
C TYR A 108 -15.30 7.23 -9.70
N TRP A 109 -16.01 6.40 -10.46
CA TRP A 109 -17.28 6.76 -11.09
C TRP A 109 -18.52 6.25 -10.35
N PHE A 110 -18.43 5.12 -9.63
CA PHE A 110 -19.58 4.48 -8.98
C PHE A 110 -19.30 4.08 -7.52
N PRO A 111 -18.87 5.03 -6.67
CA PRO A 111 -18.43 4.70 -5.31
C PRO A 111 -19.53 4.10 -4.43
N GLY A 112 -20.80 4.35 -4.73
CA GLY A 112 -21.94 3.76 -4.03
C GLY A 112 -21.96 2.23 -4.08
N THR A 113 -21.43 1.61 -5.14
CA THR A 113 -21.33 0.14 -5.23
C THR A 113 -20.34 -0.45 -4.21
N LEU A 114 -19.39 0.35 -3.74
CA LEU A 114 -18.37 -0.04 -2.76
C LEU A 114 -18.74 0.41 -1.35
N GLU A 115 -19.94 0.95 -1.12
CA GLU A 115 -20.34 1.50 0.18
C GLU A 115 -20.14 0.48 1.29
N HIS A 116 -20.57 -0.77 1.11
CA HIS A 116 -20.40 -1.81 2.13
C HIS A 116 -18.93 -2.05 2.51
N TRP A 117 -18.00 -1.97 1.55
CA TRP A 117 -16.57 -2.07 1.83
C TRP A 117 -16.01 -0.81 2.49
N ILE A 118 -16.50 0.36 2.12
CA ILE A 118 -16.15 1.63 2.75
C ILE A 118 -16.56 1.60 4.23
N ARG A 119 -17.79 1.14 4.53
CA ARG A 119 -18.32 1.02 5.89
C ARG A 119 -17.53 0.06 6.78
N LEU A 120 -16.87 -0.96 6.21
CA LEU A 120 -15.96 -1.80 7.00
C LEU A 120 -14.80 -0.97 7.59
N ALA A 121 -14.34 0.05 6.87
CA ALA A 121 -13.25 0.90 7.33
C ALA A 121 -13.72 2.01 8.29
N ASP A 122 -15.03 2.14 8.57
CA ASP A 122 -15.59 3.16 9.47
C ASP A 122 -14.97 3.15 10.87
N PRO A 123 -14.78 2.01 11.56
CA PRO A 123 -14.20 2.00 12.89
C PRO A 123 -12.79 2.61 12.93
N LEU A 124 -11.98 2.34 11.89
CA LEU A 124 -10.64 2.90 11.78
C LEU A 124 -10.67 4.38 11.37
N SER A 125 -11.56 4.76 10.45
CA SER A 125 -11.74 6.14 10.01
C SER A 125 -12.25 7.04 11.14
N MET A 126 -13.19 6.56 11.95
CA MET A 126 -13.68 7.29 13.11
C MET A 126 -12.56 7.56 14.13
N LEU A 127 -11.65 6.59 14.32
CA LEU A 127 -10.49 6.75 15.21
C LEU A 127 -9.44 7.74 14.67
N LEU A 128 -9.17 7.72 13.36
CA LEU A 128 -8.09 8.52 12.75
C LEU A 128 -8.54 9.90 12.30
N THR A 129 -9.79 10.02 11.87
CA THR A 129 -10.32 11.13 11.07
C THR A 129 -11.54 11.79 11.73
N GLY A 130 -12.16 11.13 12.71
CA GLY A 130 -13.36 11.66 13.41
C GLY A 130 -14.63 11.66 12.55
N SER A 131 -14.61 11.06 11.36
CA SER A 131 -15.74 11.00 10.44
C SER A 131 -15.82 9.64 9.74
N ALA A 132 -16.99 9.35 9.15
CA ALA A 132 -17.20 8.12 8.39
C ALA A 132 -16.18 7.98 7.24
N ALA A 133 -15.82 6.73 6.94
CA ALA A 133 -14.88 6.44 5.87
C ALA A 133 -15.45 6.89 4.52
N ASN A 134 -14.55 7.34 3.64
CA ASN A 134 -14.87 7.61 2.25
C ASN A 134 -14.11 6.62 1.34
N GLN A 135 -14.42 6.65 0.05
CA GLN A 135 -13.76 5.81 -0.96
C GLN A 135 -12.22 5.97 -0.97
N TRP A 136 -11.74 7.19 -0.70
CA TRP A 136 -10.32 7.52 -0.69
C TRP A 136 -9.61 6.98 0.54
N PHE A 137 -10.29 6.92 1.68
CA PHE A 137 -9.80 6.30 2.90
C PHE A 137 -9.61 4.79 2.70
N LEU A 138 -10.61 4.12 2.12
CA LEU A 138 -10.53 2.69 1.79
C LEU A 138 -9.38 2.41 0.82
N TYR A 139 -9.28 3.21 -0.25
CA TYR A 139 -8.17 3.10 -1.22
C TYR A 139 -6.81 3.31 -0.54
N GLY A 140 -6.68 4.38 0.26
CA GLY A 140 -5.46 4.69 0.99
C GLY A 140 -5.07 3.60 1.98
N LEU A 141 -6.05 2.97 2.64
CA LEU A 141 -5.83 1.84 3.54
C LEU A 141 -5.28 0.63 2.78
N PHE A 142 -5.94 0.21 1.69
CA PHE A 142 -5.48 -0.92 0.87
C PHE A 142 -4.10 -0.67 0.29
N TYR A 143 -3.85 0.55 -0.21
CA TYR A 143 -2.56 0.92 -0.75
C TYR A 143 -1.45 0.89 0.32
N THR A 144 -1.72 1.44 1.50
CA THR A 144 -0.77 1.44 2.62
C THR A 144 -0.47 0.02 3.10
N LEU A 145 -1.49 -0.83 3.25
CA LEU A 145 -1.30 -2.24 3.61
C LEU A 145 -0.49 -3.00 2.55
N ALA A 146 -0.78 -2.78 1.26
CA ALA A 146 -0.02 -3.39 0.17
C ALA A 146 1.47 -2.98 0.22
N VAL A 147 1.76 -1.69 0.42
CA VAL A 147 3.13 -1.18 0.56
C VAL A 147 3.82 -1.78 1.77
N LEU A 148 3.14 -1.89 2.92
CA LEU A 148 3.73 -2.45 4.13
C LEU A 148 4.03 -3.96 3.99
N VAL A 149 3.07 -4.75 3.52
CA VAL A 149 3.25 -6.20 3.35
C VAL A 149 4.31 -6.50 2.29
N MET A 150 4.31 -5.76 1.17
CA MET A 150 5.30 -5.94 0.11
C MET A 150 6.68 -5.37 0.49
N GLY A 151 6.73 -4.30 1.27
CA GLY A 151 7.96 -3.75 1.84
C GLY A 151 8.61 -4.73 2.82
N LEU A 152 7.81 -5.32 3.70
CA LEU A 152 8.24 -6.42 4.58
C LEU A 152 8.78 -7.60 3.77
N ARG A 153 8.06 -8.05 2.72
CA ARG A 153 8.56 -9.08 1.80
C ARG A 153 9.92 -8.71 1.23
N MET A 154 10.10 -7.47 0.78
CA MET A 154 11.32 -7.03 0.11
C MET A 154 12.53 -7.03 1.05
N ILE A 155 12.36 -6.52 2.28
CA ILE A 155 13.37 -6.51 3.34
C ILE A 155 13.72 -7.93 3.78
N VAL A 156 12.69 -8.72 4.09
CA VAL A 156 12.83 -10.05 4.69
C VAL A 156 13.41 -11.08 3.72
N PHE A 157 12.96 -11.07 2.47
CA PHE A 157 13.27 -12.11 1.50
C PHE A 157 14.42 -11.74 0.57
N LYS A 158 14.42 -10.52 0.01
CA LYS A 158 15.26 -10.19 -1.16
C LYS A 158 16.54 -9.44 -0.79
N TYR A 159 16.46 -8.48 0.12
CA TYR A 159 17.54 -7.51 0.36
C TYR A 159 18.13 -7.52 1.77
N ARG A 160 17.91 -8.57 2.56
CA ARG A 160 18.44 -8.72 3.93
C ARG A 160 19.96 -8.53 4.09
N HIS A 161 20.73 -8.68 3.02
CA HIS A 161 22.19 -8.53 3.01
C HIS A 161 22.65 -7.08 2.70
N ASN A 162 21.78 -6.23 2.15
CA ASN A 162 22.14 -4.90 1.70
C ASN A 162 21.43 -3.81 2.52
N ARG A 163 22.20 -3.14 3.39
CA ARG A 163 21.71 -2.05 4.26
C ARG A 163 21.04 -0.92 3.48
N TYR A 164 21.58 -0.54 2.32
CA TYR A 164 21.01 0.54 1.50
C TYR A 164 19.58 0.22 1.06
N GLN A 165 19.32 -1.01 0.62
CA GLN A 165 18.01 -1.43 0.13
C GLN A 165 16.99 -1.56 1.26
N ILE A 166 17.43 -1.99 2.46
CA ILE A 166 16.59 -2.03 3.66
C ILE A 166 16.17 -0.61 4.05
N ILE A 167 17.12 0.31 4.17
CA ILE A 167 16.85 1.71 4.56
C ILE A 167 15.92 2.38 3.55
N ARG A 168 16.17 2.18 2.25
CA ARG A 168 15.29 2.72 1.18
C ARG A 168 13.85 2.22 1.32
N THR A 169 13.67 0.94 1.59
CA THR A 169 12.33 0.33 1.73
C THR A 169 11.63 0.81 2.99
N LEU A 170 12.36 0.92 4.10
CA LEU A 170 11.84 1.47 5.35
C LEU A 170 11.42 2.93 5.18
N SER A 171 12.17 3.73 4.42
CA SER A 171 11.82 5.10 4.09
C SER A 171 10.51 5.17 3.31
N VAL A 172 10.35 4.38 2.24
CA VAL A 172 9.09 4.30 1.47
C VAL A 172 7.91 3.93 2.38
N MET A 173 8.07 2.90 3.22
CA MET A 173 7.02 2.46 4.16
C MET A 173 6.67 3.56 5.18
N PHE A 174 7.66 4.27 5.69
CA PHE A 174 7.48 5.36 6.65
C PHE A 174 6.75 6.55 6.03
N PHE A 175 7.15 7.02 4.85
CA PHE A 175 6.45 8.11 4.16
C PHE A 175 5.04 7.71 3.73
N GLN A 176 4.84 6.45 3.30
CA GLN A 176 3.53 5.93 2.97
C GLN A 176 2.59 5.90 4.18
N LEU A 177 3.02 5.31 5.30
CA LEU A 177 2.19 5.20 6.51
C LEU A 177 2.02 6.57 7.17
N GLY A 178 3.12 7.29 7.38
CA GLY A 178 3.14 8.55 8.12
C GLY A 178 2.58 9.70 7.30
N PHE A 179 3.28 10.11 6.24
CA PHE A 179 2.97 11.34 5.51
C PHE A 179 1.80 11.21 4.54
N ALA A 180 1.63 10.06 3.89
CA ALA A 180 0.57 9.87 2.90
C ALA A 180 -0.75 9.38 3.51
N PHE A 181 -0.70 8.58 4.58
CA PHE A 181 -1.90 7.99 5.18
C PHE A 181 -2.28 8.64 6.53
N LEU A 182 -1.41 8.61 7.54
CA LEU A 182 -1.76 9.07 8.88
C LEU A 182 -1.91 10.60 8.96
N LEU A 183 -0.97 11.34 8.38
CA LEU A 183 -0.91 12.80 8.53
C LEU A 183 -2.16 13.50 7.95
N PRO A 184 -2.62 13.23 6.71
CA PRO A 184 -3.81 13.88 6.16
C PRO A 184 -5.09 13.51 6.94
N ASN A 185 -5.21 12.25 7.38
CA ASN A 185 -6.34 11.80 8.18
C ASN A 185 -6.37 12.45 9.56
N PHE A 186 -5.20 12.58 10.20
CA PHE A 186 -5.06 13.26 11.48
C PHE A 186 -5.35 14.77 11.37
N LEU A 187 -4.94 15.42 10.28
CA LEU A 187 -5.31 16.83 10.03
C LEU A 187 -6.81 17.02 9.95
N ARG A 188 -7.52 16.06 9.32
CA ARG A 188 -8.98 16.10 9.24
C ARG A 188 -9.65 15.90 10.60
N LEU A 189 -9.08 15.10 11.50
CA LEU A 189 -9.55 15.01 12.89
C LEU A 189 -9.50 16.37 13.62
N LEU A 190 -8.52 17.22 13.27
CA LEU A 190 -8.37 18.57 13.80
C LEU A 190 -9.21 19.63 13.05
N ASN A 191 -10.12 19.20 12.16
CA ASN A 191 -10.90 20.09 11.27
C ASN A 191 -10.03 21.01 10.40
N GLN A 192 -8.81 20.59 10.07
CA GLN A 192 -7.89 21.28 9.17
C GLN A 192 -7.96 20.68 7.76
N PRO A 193 -7.58 21.41 6.70
CA PRO A 193 -7.70 20.92 5.33
C PRO A 193 -6.77 19.72 5.12
N GLU A 194 -7.26 18.70 4.40
CA GLU A 194 -6.46 17.54 4.02
C GLU A 194 -5.34 17.99 3.06
N PHE A 195 -4.11 18.08 3.55
CA PHE A 195 -2.96 18.41 2.73
C PHE A 195 -1.97 17.25 2.68
N TYR A 196 -1.64 16.89 1.45
CA TYR A 196 -0.69 15.82 1.16
C TYR A 196 0.69 16.43 0.92
N PHE A 197 1.54 16.36 1.95
CA PHE A 197 2.95 16.74 1.88
C PHE A 197 3.80 15.84 0.95
N THR A 198 3.20 14.97 0.17
CA THR A 198 3.88 14.14 -0.82
C THR A 198 3.58 14.59 -2.25
N TYR A 199 2.51 15.37 -2.45
CA TYR A 199 2.13 15.86 -3.76
C TYR A 199 2.65 17.28 -3.98
N PHE A 200 3.92 17.36 -4.39
CA PHE A 200 4.51 18.61 -4.87
C PHE A 200 4.44 18.70 -6.39
N TRP A 201 4.80 19.87 -6.92
CA TRP A 201 4.99 20.03 -8.36
C TRP A 201 5.97 18.97 -8.91
N PRO A 202 5.69 18.33 -10.07
CA PRO A 202 4.64 18.66 -11.05
C PRO A 202 3.27 18.00 -10.81
N LEU A 203 3.12 17.18 -9.77
CA LEU A 203 1.91 16.35 -9.59
C LEU A 203 0.69 17.15 -9.06
N LYS A 204 0.92 18.17 -8.24
CA LYS A 204 -0.12 19.10 -7.75
C LYS A 204 0.31 20.55 -7.93
N TYR A 205 0.44 20.97 -9.19
CA TYR A 205 0.73 22.37 -9.54
C TYR A 205 -0.43 23.33 -9.17
N SER A 206 -1.64 22.81 -8.98
CA SER A 206 -2.82 23.63 -8.68
C SER A 206 -2.72 24.37 -7.36
N TYR A 207 -2.01 23.82 -6.37
CA TYR A 207 -1.81 24.45 -5.06
C TYR A 207 -1.10 25.80 -5.10
N LEU A 208 -0.44 26.14 -6.22
CA LEU A 208 0.22 27.44 -6.44
C LEU A 208 -0.66 28.43 -7.23
N PHE A 209 -1.86 28.04 -7.63
CA PHE A 209 -2.78 28.94 -8.33
C PHE A 209 -3.52 29.87 -7.37
N PRO A 210 -3.89 31.09 -7.82
CA PRO A 210 -4.51 32.10 -6.96
C PRO A 210 -5.77 31.60 -6.23
N ASN A 211 -6.56 30.73 -6.86
CA ASN A 211 -7.80 30.21 -6.29
C ASN A 211 -7.54 29.26 -5.09
N ASP A 212 -6.63 28.30 -5.25
CA ASP A 212 -6.28 27.34 -4.20
C ASP A 212 -5.51 28.04 -3.06
N VAL A 213 -4.65 29.00 -3.38
CA VAL A 213 -3.92 29.82 -2.40
C VAL A 213 -4.88 30.68 -1.57
N ASN A 214 -5.80 31.39 -2.22
CA ASN A 214 -6.79 32.20 -1.52
C ASN A 214 -7.70 31.34 -0.63
N TRP A 215 -8.10 30.16 -1.11
CA TRP A 215 -8.87 29.20 -0.31
C TRP A 215 -8.08 28.74 0.92
N LEU A 216 -6.81 28.36 0.76
CA LEU A 216 -5.96 27.89 1.86
C LEU A 216 -5.62 29.00 2.86
N MET A 217 -5.43 30.24 2.40
CA MET A 217 -5.16 31.41 3.25
C MET A 217 -6.42 31.92 3.97
N SER A 218 -7.61 31.63 3.44
CA SER A 218 -8.89 31.99 4.08
C SER A 218 -9.29 31.05 5.24
N GLN A 219 -8.60 29.92 5.42
CA GLN A 219 -8.90 28.99 6.50
C GLN A 219 -8.25 29.40 7.84
N PRO A 220 -8.94 29.23 8.98
CA PRO A 220 -8.41 29.59 10.29
C PRO A 220 -7.23 28.69 10.70
N GLY A 221 -6.16 29.30 11.26
CA GLY A 221 -5.13 28.55 11.99
C GLY A 221 -3.71 28.58 11.44
N GLY A 222 -3.38 29.43 10.46
CA GLY A 222 -2.00 29.62 9.95
C GLY A 222 -1.38 28.43 9.22
N LEU A 223 -2.00 27.26 9.31
CA LEU A 223 -1.57 26.01 8.70
C LEU A 223 -1.69 26.07 7.17
N GLY A 224 -2.71 26.76 6.64
CA GLY A 224 -2.83 26.99 5.20
C GLY A 224 -1.71 27.85 4.62
N VAL A 225 -1.27 28.89 5.35
CA VAL A 225 -0.09 29.69 4.97
C VAL A 225 1.18 28.84 5.00
N PHE A 226 1.33 27.99 6.03
CA PHE A 226 2.44 27.03 6.12
C PHE A 226 2.46 26.03 4.95
N MET A 227 1.29 25.52 4.53
CA MET A 227 1.16 24.60 3.40
C MET A 227 1.50 25.26 2.07
N VAL A 228 1.04 26.49 1.80
CA VAL A 228 1.41 27.23 0.57
C VAL A 228 2.90 27.53 0.56
N PHE A 229 3.45 28.00 1.69
CA PHE A 229 4.87 28.32 1.83
C PHE A 229 5.76 27.09 1.56
N TRP A 230 5.49 25.96 2.21
CA TRP A 230 6.24 24.73 1.97
C TRP A 230 5.98 24.15 0.59
N GLY A 231 4.76 24.26 0.05
CA GLY A 231 4.46 23.89 -1.34
C GLY A 231 5.31 24.66 -2.36
N ALA A 232 5.46 25.97 -2.15
CA ALA A 232 6.32 26.82 -2.99
C ALA A 232 7.81 26.49 -2.83
N ILE A 233 8.29 26.33 -1.59
CA ILE A 233 9.69 25.93 -1.32
C ILE A 233 9.99 24.58 -1.97
N MET A 234 9.11 23.59 -1.80
CA MET A 234 9.35 22.26 -2.34
C MET A 234 9.33 22.27 -3.87
N SER A 235 8.49 23.11 -4.49
CA SER A 235 8.38 23.22 -5.94
C SER A 235 9.54 23.99 -6.58
N PHE A 236 9.93 25.13 -6.01
CA PHE A 236 10.93 26.03 -6.64
C PHE A 236 12.35 25.87 -6.09
N ILE A 237 12.53 25.34 -4.89
CA ILE A 237 13.85 25.16 -4.26
C ILE A 237 14.19 23.68 -4.17
N ALA A 238 13.39 22.89 -3.45
CA ALA A 238 13.74 21.49 -3.19
C ALA A 238 13.75 20.66 -4.49
N THR A 239 12.76 20.82 -5.35
CA THR A 239 12.66 20.06 -6.61
C THR A 239 13.86 20.31 -7.53
N PRO A 240 14.26 21.56 -7.84
CA PRO A 240 15.46 21.80 -8.64
C PRO A 240 16.75 21.34 -7.96
N VAL A 241 16.92 21.60 -6.65
CA VAL A 241 18.13 21.22 -5.91
C VAL A 241 18.30 19.70 -5.86
N LEU A 242 17.24 18.96 -5.49
CA LEU A 242 17.28 17.51 -5.44
C LEU A 242 17.43 16.91 -6.84
N THR A 243 16.84 17.52 -7.87
CA THR A 243 17.02 17.07 -9.26
C THR A 243 18.44 17.32 -9.75
N TYR A 244 19.09 18.42 -9.33
CA TYR A 244 20.48 18.71 -9.67
C TYR A 244 21.45 17.69 -9.06
N PHE A 245 21.31 17.39 -7.77
CA PHE A 245 22.24 16.48 -7.07
C PHE A 245 21.93 14.99 -7.24
N TYR A 246 20.65 14.60 -7.27
CA TYR A 246 20.22 13.20 -7.26
C TYR A 246 19.51 12.77 -8.55
N GLY A 247 19.45 13.64 -9.55
CA GLY A 247 18.81 13.38 -10.83
C GLY A 247 17.33 13.06 -10.68
N LYS A 248 16.84 12.10 -11.45
CA LYS A 248 15.42 11.69 -11.44
C LYS A 248 15.05 10.68 -10.34
N ARG A 249 15.96 10.33 -9.44
CA ARG A 249 15.74 9.18 -8.52
C ARG A 249 15.04 9.54 -7.22
N TRP A 250 15.09 10.81 -6.82
CA TRP A 250 14.56 11.27 -5.54
C TRP A 250 13.03 11.35 -5.52
N TYR A 251 12.36 11.56 -6.66
CA TYR A 251 10.89 11.56 -6.75
C TYR A 251 10.29 10.15 -6.83
N CYS A 252 11.13 9.12 -7.04
CA CYS A 252 10.74 7.71 -7.15
C CYS A 252 11.01 6.90 -5.87
N SER A 253 11.48 7.54 -4.79
CA SER A 253 11.78 6.89 -3.50
C SER A 253 10.87 7.40 -2.40
#